data_AF-A0A930ET23-F1
#
_entry.id   AF-A0A930ET23-F1
#
_cell.length_a   1.000
_cell.length_b   1.000
_cell.length_c   1.000
_cell.angle_alpha   90.00
_cell.angle_beta   90.00
_cell.angle_gamma   90.00
#
_symmetry.space_group_name_H-M   'P 1'
#
loop_
_entity.id
_entity.type
_entity.pdbx_description
1 polymer ?
#
loop_
_entity_poly.entity_id
_entity_poly.type
_entity_poly.pdbx_seq_one_letter_code
_entity_poly.pdbx_strand_id
1 'polypeptide(L)'
;MEKKTIDLSKSVYDIVNANPEVKDIMCDLGFTEIVKPIMLNTMGKMMTIPKGARVKEIPLSTIIDAFELSGFEVINTPEQLQKQQEEKMKALSADLGKSSDLSSSDREALLKSYVQRL
;
A
#
# COMPACT_ATOMS: atom_id res chain seq x y z
N MET A 1 -22.27 16.45 2.01
CA MET A 1 -22.05 15.15 2.68
C MET A 1 -20.55 14.93 2.71
N GLU A 2 -19.97 14.71 3.89
CA GLU A 2 -18.58 14.27 3.99
C GLU A 2 -18.49 12.87 3.36
N LYS A 3 -17.66 12.70 2.33
CA LYS A 3 -17.36 11.39 1.78
C LYS A 3 -16.44 10.67 2.76
N LYS A 4 -16.83 9.47 3.19
CA LYS A 4 -15.96 8.60 3.99
C LYS A 4 -14.87 8.02 3.09
N THR A 5 -13.64 8.01 3.56
CA THR A 5 -12.50 7.52 2.79
C THR A 5 -12.06 6.13 3.26
N ILE A 6 -11.70 5.28 2.31
CA ILE A 6 -11.07 3.97 2.56
C ILE A 6 -9.64 4.03 2.03
N ASP A 7 -8.69 3.87 2.94
CA ASP A 7 -7.27 3.81 2.63
C ASP A 7 -6.83 2.35 2.48
N LEU A 8 -6.57 1.92 1.24
CA LEU A 8 -6.20 0.53 0.94
C LEU A 8 -4.80 0.13 1.42
N SER A 9 -4.01 1.09 1.92
CA SER A 9 -2.73 0.80 2.57
C SER A 9 -2.89 0.32 4.02
N LYS A 10 -4.03 0.62 4.65
CA LYS A 10 -4.33 0.21 6.03
C LYS A 10 -4.74 -1.25 6.13
N SER A 11 -4.63 -1.79 7.34
CA SER A 11 -5.07 -3.15 7.63
C SER A 11 -6.59 -3.26 7.51
N VAL A 12 -7.08 -4.46 7.17
CA VAL A 12 -8.53 -4.70 7.11
C VAL A 12 -9.18 -4.46 8.48
N TYR A 13 -8.47 -4.81 9.56
CA TYR A 13 -8.90 -4.53 10.93
C TYR A 13 -9.17 -3.04 11.15
N ASP A 14 -8.22 -2.17 10.78
CA ASP A 14 -8.36 -0.72 11.00
C ASP A 14 -9.49 -0.13 10.16
N ILE A 15 -9.64 -0.59 8.92
CA ILE A 15 -10.69 -0.11 8.01
C ILE A 15 -12.08 -0.49 8.55
N VAL A 16 -12.27 -1.74 8.97
CA VAL A 16 -13.54 -2.23 9.53
C VAL A 16 -13.83 -1.60 10.89
N ASN A 17 -12.81 -1.34 11.72
CA ASN A 17 -13.02 -0.69 13.01
C ASN A 17 -13.40 0.80 12.85
N ALA A 18 -12.89 1.47 11.82
CA ALA A 18 -13.28 2.84 11.49
C ALA A 18 -14.65 2.93 10.80
N ASN A 19 -14.97 1.94 9.96
CA ASN A 19 -16.19 1.88 9.17
C ASN A 19 -16.80 0.46 9.25
N PRO A 20 -17.59 0.14 10.28
CA PRO A 20 -18.15 -1.19 10.48
C PRO A 20 -18.96 -1.73 9.29
N GLU A 21 -19.60 -0.84 8.52
CA GLU A 21 -20.35 -1.18 7.30
C GLU A 21 -19.49 -1.80 6.19
N VAL A 22 -18.16 -1.57 6.21
CA VAL A 22 -17.22 -2.22 5.28
C VAL A 22 -17.23 -3.73 5.43
N LYS A 23 -17.54 -4.23 6.63
CA LYS A 23 -17.61 -5.67 6.91
C LYS A 23 -18.65 -6.36 6.03
N ASP A 24 -19.81 -5.74 5.84
CA ASP A 24 -20.90 -6.32 5.07
C ASP A 24 -20.56 -6.31 3.57
N ILE A 25 -20.03 -5.19 3.07
CA ILE A 25 -19.54 -5.07 1.69
C ILE A 25 -18.46 -6.13 1.40
N MET A 26 -17.51 -6.32 2.31
CA MET A 26 -16.48 -7.35 2.16
C MET A 26 -17.08 -8.77 2.18
N CYS A 27 -18.12 -9.02 2.97
CA CYS A 27 -18.82 -10.30 2.99
C CYS A 27 -19.46 -10.60 1.64
N ASP A 28 -20.16 -9.62 1.06
CA ASP A 28 -20.84 -9.74 -0.23
C ASP A 28 -19.86 -9.97 -1.39
N LEU A 29 -18.66 -9.40 -1.27
CA LEU A 29 -17.55 -9.62 -2.21
C LEU A 29 -16.87 -10.99 -2.06
N GLY A 30 -17.27 -11.83 -1.10
CA GLY A 30 -16.73 -13.18 -0.89
C GLY A 30 -15.64 -13.29 0.16
N PHE A 31 -15.36 -12.23 0.93
CA PHE A 31 -14.44 -12.28 2.08
C PHE A 31 -15.15 -12.81 3.34
N THR A 32 -15.83 -13.95 3.24
CA THR A 32 -16.68 -14.53 4.29
C THR A 32 -15.94 -14.94 5.57
N GLU A 33 -14.61 -14.99 5.55
CA GLU A 33 -13.80 -15.28 6.74
C GLU A 33 -13.46 -14.02 7.53
N ILE A 34 -13.39 -12.85 6.88
CA ILE A 34 -12.99 -11.60 7.55
C ILE A 34 -14.07 -11.11 8.52
N VAL A 35 -15.33 -11.52 8.30
CA VAL A 35 -16.45 -11.17 9.18
C VAL A 35 -16.39 -11.86 10.54
N LYS A 36 -15.60 -12.94 10.66
CA LYS A 36 -15.43 -13.68 11.90
C LYS A 36 -14.52 -12.88 12.85
N PRO A 37 -14.96 -12.58 14.08
CA PRO A 37 -14.19 -11.73 15.00
C PRO A 37 -12.75 -12.22 15.25
N ILE A 38 -12.56 -13.54 15.33
CA ILE A 38 -11.22 -14.15 15.54
C ILE A 38 -10.30 -13.87 14.34
N MET A 39 -10.81 -14.02 13.12
CA MET A 39 -10.04 -13.80 11.89
C MET A 39 -9.70 -12.32 11.71
N LEU A 40 -10.65 -11.43 11.96
CA LEU A 40 -10.42 -9.99 11.90
C LEU A 40 -9.34 -9.53 12.89
N ASN A 41 -9.37 -10.03 14.12
CA ASN A 41 -8.42 -9.67 15.17
C ASN A 41 -7.01 -10.27 15.01
N THR A 42 -6.83 -11.21 14.08
CA THR A 42 -5.57 -11.90 13.82
C THR A 42 -5.06 -11.56 12.41
N MET A 43 -5.60 -12.24 11.41
CA MET A 43 -5.24 -12.04 10.00
C MET A 43 -5.63 -10.63 9.52
N GLY A 44 -6.77 -10.09 9.97
CA GLY A 44 -7.22 -8.76 9.57
C GLY A 44 -6.26 -7.63 9.95
N LYS A 45 -5.42 -7.80 10.99
CA LYS A 45 -4.39 -6.82 11.40
C LYS A 45 -3.16 -6.82 10.49
N MET A 46 -2.81 -7.97 9.93
CA MET A 46 -1.62 -8.14 9.09
C MET A 46 -1.94 -8.04 7.59
N MET A 47 -3.20 -8.25 7.23
CA MET A 47 -3.68 -8.25 5.86
C MET A 47 -4.22 -6.88 5.47
N THR A 48 -3.96 -6.46 4.22
CA THR A 48 -4.61 -5.31 3.58
C THR A 48 -5.58 -5.81 2.52
N ILE A 49 -6.55 -5.00 2.13
CA ILE A 49 -7.54 -5.36 1.10
C ILE A 49 -6.88 -5.80 -0.22
N PRO A 50 -5.87 -5.08 -0.78
CA PRO A 50 -5.19 -5.53 -2.00
C PRO A 50 -4.47 -6.87 -1.87
N LYS A 51 -3.98 -7.22 -0.67
CA LYS A 51 -3.35 -8.52 -0.44
C LYS A 51 -4.41 -9.62 -0.32
N GLY A 52 -5.50 -9.37 0.39
CA GLY A 52 -6.63 -10.29 0.51
C GLY A 52 -7.27 -10.58 -0.85
N ALA A 53 -7.43 -9.56 -1.69
CA ALA A 53 -7.98 -9.67 -3.04
C ALA A 53 -7.19 -10.67 -3.90
N ARG A 54 -5.85 -10.60 -3.85
CA ARG A 54 -4.97 -11.55 -4.55
C ARG A 54 -5.14 -12.99 -4.06
N VAL A 55 -5.28 -13.19 -2.74
CA VAL A 55 -5.45 -14.53 -2.15
C VAL A 55 -6.80 -15.14 -2.49
N LYS A 56 -7.86 -14.32 -2.52
CA LYS A 56 -9.22 -14.75 -2.86
C LYS A 56 -9.48 -14.72 -4.38
N GLU A 57 -8.48 -14.35 -5.18
CA GLU A 57 -8.57 -14.18 -6.64
C GLU A 57 -9.72 -13.25 -7.09
N ILE A 58 -10.00 -12.23 -6.29
CA ILE A 58 -11.00 -11.20 -6.58
C ILE A 58 -10.28 -10.00 -7.21
N PRO A 59 -10.72 -9.51 -8.38
CA PRO A 59 -10.15 -8.30 -8.98
C PRO A 59 -10.27 -7.11 -8.03
N LEU A 60 -9.16 -6.39 -7.83
CA LEU A 60 -9.15 -5.22 -6.93
C LEU A 60 -10.11 -4.13 -7.41
N SER A 61 -10.29 -3.98 -8.74
CA SER A 61 -11.25 -3.07 -9.33
C SER A 61 -12.68 -3.33 -8.86
N THR A 62 -13.11 -4.60 -8.82
CA THR A 62 -14.45 -4.99 -8.33
C THR A 62 -14.67 -4.55 -6.89
N ILE A 63 -13.63 -4.63 -6.06
CA ILE A 63 -13.69 -4.21 -4.65
C ILE A 63 -13.79 -2.69 -4.54
N ILE A 64 -13.01 -1.96 -5.35
CA ILE A 64 -13.04 -0.49 -5.42
C ILE A 64 -14.44 -0.04 -5.84
N ASP A 65 -14.99 -0.61 -6.92
CA ASP A 65 -16.31 -0.27 -7.43
C ASP A 65 -17.40 -0.49 -6.38
N ALA A 66 -17.33 -1.58 -5.62
CA ALA A 66 -18.29 -1.86 -4.54
C ALA A 66 -18.21 -0.84 -3.40
N PHE A 67 -17.01 -0.39 -3.04
CA PHE A 67 -16.84 0.69 -2.06
C PHE A 67 -17.36 2.02 -2.58
N GLU A 68 -17.06 2.37 -3.82
CA GLU A 68 -17.54 3.61 -4.45
C GLU A 68 -19.07 3.64 -4.59
N LEU A 69 -19.68 2.53 -4.99
CA LEU A 69 -21.14 2.36 -5.04
C LEU A 69 -21.78 2.50 -3.65
N SER A 70 -21.06 2.12 -2.61
CA SER A 70 -21.49 2.27 -1.21
C SER A 70 -21.22 3.67 -0.63
N GLY A 71 -20.72 4.59 -1.46
CA GLY A 71 -20.50 6.00 -1.09
C GLY A 71 -19.12 6.30 -0.48
N PHE A 72 -18.17 5.37 -0.56
CA PHE A 72 -16.80 5.58 -0.11
C PHE A 72 -15.93 6.16 -1.23
N GLU A 73 -14.92 6.93 -0.83
CA GLU A 73 -13.82 7.33 -1.70
C GLU A 73 -12.59 6.46 -1.39
N VAL A 74 -12.03 5.80 -2.41
CA VAL A 74 -10.92 4.88 -2.23
C VAL A 74 -9.59 5.56 -2.55
N ILE A 75 -8.64 5.48 -1.63
CA ILE A 75 -7.31 6.11 -1.75
C ILE A 75 -6.18 5.10 -1.52
N ASN A 76 -4.96 5.48 -1.91
CA ASN A 76 -3.74 4.68 -1.78
C ASN A 76 -3.84 3.28 -2.40
N THR A 77 -4.47 3.20 -3.58
CA THR A 77 -4.41 2.00 -4.41
C THR A 77 -2.94 1.68 -4.76
N PRO A 78 -2.60 0.40 -5.01
CA PRO A 78 -1.25 0.02 -5.41
C PRO A 78 -0.73 0.81 -6.63
N GLU A 79 -1.61 1.12 -7.57
CA GLU A 79 -1.30 1.90 -8.77
C GLU A 79 -0.97 3.37 -8.44
N GLN A 80 -1.72 3.99 -7.52
CA GLN A 80 -1.43 5.35 -7.04
C GLN A 80 -0.10 5.40 -6.27
N LEU A 81 0.18 4.40 -5.43
CA LEU A 81 1.41 4.32 -4.66
C LEU A 81 2.65 4.11 -5.55
N GLN A 82 2.52 3.34 -6.65
CA GLN A 82 3.59 3.18 -7.63
C GLN A 82 3.85 4.48 -8.40
N LYS A 83 2.82 5.14 -8.90
CA LYS A 83 2.94 6.43 -9.60
C LYS A 83 3.60 7.50 -8.72
N GLN A 84 3.19 7.60 -7.45
CA GLN A 84 3.80 8.54 -6.49
C GLN A 84 5.28 8.25 -6.23
N GLN A 85 5.67 6.97 -6.15
CA GLN A 85 7.07 6.59 -5.98
C GLN A 85 7.90 6.92 -7.23
N GLU A 86 7.37 6.65 -8.43
CA GLU A 86 8.01 7.00 -9.70
C GLU A 86 8.20 8.51 -9.86
N GLU A 87 7.18 9.30 -9.54
CA GLU A 87 7.23 10.77 -9.57
C GLU A 87 8.22 11.33 -8.55
N LYS A 88 8.24 10.80 -7.33
CA LYS A 88 9.18 11.20 -6.29
C LYS A 88 10.62 10.84 -6.65
N MET A 89 10.84 9.69 -7.28
CA MET A 89 12.16 9.25 -7.75
C MET A 89 12.65 10.10 -8.94
N LYS A 90 11.75 10.52 -9.84
CA LYS A 90 12.05 11.50 -10.90
C LYS A 90 12.37 12.89 -10.34
N ALA A 91 11.62 13.37 -9.35
CA ALA A 91 11.88 14.65 -8.71
C ALA A 91 13.20 14.66 -7.94
N LEU A 92 13.54 13.56 -7.25
CA LEU A 92 14.78 13.43 -6.48
C LEU A 92 16.03 13.32 -7.38
N SER A 93 15.91 12.63 -8.52
CA SER A 93 17.01 12.54 -9.50
C SER A 93 17.25 13.86 -10.25
N ALA A 94 16.26 14.72 -10.39
CA ALA A 94 16.43 16.07 -10.94
C ALA A 94 17.25 17.00 -10.02
N ASP A 95 17.16 16.83 -8.70
CA ASP A 95 17.86 17.66 -7.71
C ASP A 95 19.32 17.20 -7.46
N LEU A 96 19.61 15.92 -7.72
CA LEU A 96 20.97 15.33 -7.66
C LEU A 96 21.83 15.61 -8.90
N GLY A 97 21.30 16.30 -9.91
CA GLY A 97 22.00 16.68 -11.14
C GLY A 97 23.15 17.69 -10.99
N LYS A 98 23.60 17.98 -9.77
CA LYS A 98 24.76 18.86 -9.50
C LYS A 98 25.94 18.19 -8.78
N SER A 99 25.92 16.86 -8.60
CA SER A 99 27.07 16.11 -8.09
C SER A 99 27.24 14.74 -8.77
N SER A 100 27.19 14.72 -10.11
CA SER A 100 27.52 13.52 -10.90
C SER A 100 28.98 13.49 -11.38
N ASP A 101 29.90 14.12 -10.63
CA ASP A 101 31.35 13.95 -10.80
C ASP A 101 31.93 13.21 -9.59
N LEU A 102 31.43 12.00 -9.30
CA LEU A 102 32.28 11.01 -8.61
C LEU A 102 32.92 10.15 -9.70
N SER A 103 34.12 10.58 -10.08
CA SER A 103 34.98 9.85 -10.99
C SER A 103 35.27 8.45 -10.41
N SER A 104 35.61 7.50 -11.28
CA SER A 104 35.89 6.11 -10.90
C SER A 104 36.89 5.96 -9.74
N SER A 105 37.71 7.00 -9.48
CA SER A 105 38.70 7.04 -8.41
C SER A 105 38.12 7.15 -7.00
N ASP A 106 36.97 7.82 -6.82
CA ASP A 106 36.40 8.05 -5.47
C ASP A 106 35.69 6.80 -4.92
N ARG A 107 35.12 6.00 -5.82
CA ARG A 107 34.53 4.69 -5.47
C ARG A 107 35.59 3.70 -4.98
N GLU A 108 36.79 3.77 -5.54
CA GLU A 108 37.90 2.89 -5.17
C GLU A 108 38.45 3.23 -3.78
N ALA A 109 38.47 4.52 -3.41
CA ALA A 109 38.90 4.98 -2.09
C ALA A 109 37.94 4.54 -0.97
N LEU A 110 36.64 4.61 -1.21
CA LEU A 110 35.61 4.17 -0.26
C LEU A 110 35.67 2.66 -0.01
N LEU A 111 35.86 1.87 -1.06
CA LEU A 111 35.99 0.42 -0.96
C LEU A 111 37.25 0.03 -0.17
N LYS A 112 38.39 0.68 -0.43
CA LYS A 112 39.63 0.44 0.34
C LYS A 112 39.47 0.80 1.81
N SER A 113 38.77 1.89 2.13
CA SER A 113 38.53 2.31 3.52
C SER A 113 37.70 1.31 4.34
N TYR A 114 36.83 0.54 3.67
CA TYR A 114 35.95 -0.44 4.31
C TYR A 114 36.68 -1.74 4.62
N VAL A 115 37.60 -2.15 3.74
CA VAL A 115 38.42 -3.35 3.91
C VAL A 115 39.49 -3.16 4.99
N GLN A 116 40.00 -1.94 5.15
CA GLN A 116 41.08 -1.63 6.09
C GLN A 116 40.61 -1.48 7.56
N ARG A 117 39.30 -1.55 7.80
CA ARG A 117 38.65 -1.48 9.12
C ARG A 117 38.24 -2.84 9.69
N LEU A 118 38.53 -3.92 8.98
CA LEU A 118 38.43 -5.31 9.42
C LEU A 118 39.82 -5.83 9.80
#